data_AF-A0A4R9JL14-F1
#
_entry.id   AF-A0A4R9JL14-F1
#
_cell.length_a   1.000
_cell.length_b   1.000
_cell.length_c   1.000
_cell.angle_alpha   90.00
_cell.angle_beta   90.00
_cell.angle_gamma   90.00
#
_symmetry.space_group_name_H-M   'P 1'
#
loop_
_entity.id
_entity.type
_entity.pdbx_description
1 polymer ?
#
loop_
_entity_poly.entity_id
_entity_poly.type
_entity_poly.pdbx_seq_one_letter_code
_entity_poly.pdbx_strand_id
1 'polypeptide(L)'
;MKYLFFTITLVCIFFTLVVSISAQKGQQQEAKPEGGFTKKLSGVWDCGEFGKLTLQQNGISVTGIYDSNGGSLRGTINGNIFSGVWSESVTNDSGAFEFELAIKRMSPDPTHLNGKWNHTENRTWQSGWNCVK
;
A
#
# COMPACT_ATOMS: atom_id res chain seq x y z
N MET A 1 -37.10 12.13 79.06
CA MET A 1 -37.08 10.71 78.63
C MET A 1 -35.99 10.55 77.58
N LYS A 2 -35.30 9.40 77.64
CA LYS A 2 -33.92 9.16 77.21
C LYS A 2 -33.70 9.25 75.70
N TYR A 3 -32.64 9.95 75.30
CA TYR A 3 -32.02 9.85 73.97
C TYR A 3 -31.24 8.53 73.91
N LEU A 4 -31.61 7.65 72.97
CA LEU A 4 -30.91 6.39 72.72
C LEU A 4 -29.96 6.60 71.54
N PHE A 5 -28.67 6.77 71.82
CA PHE A 5 -27.61 6.77 70.83
C PHE A 5 -27.39 5.33 70.35
N PHE A 6 -27.70 5.05 69.09
CA PHE A 6 -27.35 3.78 68.43
C PHE A 6 -26.05 4.00 67.65
N THR A 7 -24.93 3.54 68.20
CA THR A 7 -23.67 3.39 67.49
C THR A 7 -23.78 2.21 66.52
N ILE A 8 -23.79 2.49 65.22
CA ILE A 8 -23.65 1.47 64.16
C ILE A 8 -22.17 1.38 63.80
N THR A 9 -21.54 0.29 64.21
CA THR A 9 -20.16 -0.05 63.89
C THR A 9 -20.07 -0.40 62.39
N LEU A 10 -19.39 0.45 61.62
CA LEU A 10 -19.16 0.25 60.19
C LEU A 10 -18.12 -0.85 59.99
N VAL A 11 -18.56 -2.05 59.60
CA VAL A 11 -17.67 -3.15 59.21
C VAL A 11 -17.29 -2.95 57.75
N CYS A 12 -16.10 -2.39 57.50
CA CYS A 12 -15.52 -2.30 56.16
C CYS A 12 -15.05 -3.69 55.70
N ILE A 13 -15.90 -4.39 54.95
CA ILE A 13 -15.52 -5.60 54.22
C ILE A 13 -14.71 -5.16 53.00
N PHE A 14 -13.38 -5.28 53.07
CA PHE A 14 -12.49 -5.14 51.92
C PHE A 14 -12.64 -6.35 51.00
N PHE A 15 -13.55 -6.27 50.02
CA PHE A 15 -13.55 -7.18 48.89
C PHE A 15 -12.46 -6.72 47.91
N THR A 16 -11.25 -7.29 48.02
CA THR A 16 -10.21 -7.05 47.02
C THR A 16 -10.62 -7.76 45.73
N LEU A 17 -11.21 -7.00 44.81
CA LEU A 17 -11.38 -7.43 43.43
C LEU A 17 -9.98 -7.48 42.80
N VAL A 18 -9.41 -8.69 42.71
CA VAL A 18 -8.28 -8.95 41.82
C VAL A 18 -8.80 -8.84 40.39
N VAL A 19 -8.64 -7.67 39.79
CA VAL A 19 -8.83 -7.48 38.36
C VAL A 19 -7.62 -8.14 37.68
N SER A 20 -7.78 -9.36 37.22
CA SER A 20 -6.81 -9.99 36.33
C SER A 20 -6.80 -9.20 35.02
N ILE A 21 -5.85 -8.27 34.87
CA ILE A 21 -5.58 -7.62 33.60
C ILE A 21 -4.91 -8.67 32.72
N SER A 22 -5.72 -9.38 31.93
CA SER A 22 -5.20 -10.12 30.79
C SER A 22 -4.63 -9.10 29.81
N ALA A 23 -3.32 -9.17 29.56
CA ALA A 23 -2.63 -8.36 28.57
C ALA A 23 -3.25 -8.64 27.19
N GLN A 24 -4.14 -7.76 26.73
CA GLN A 24 -4.60 -7.77 25.35
C GLN A 24 -3.40 -7.42 24.47
N LYS A 25 -2.87 -8.45 23.78
CA LYS A 25 -1.97 -8.32 22.65
C LYS A 25 -2.60 -7.32 21.68
N GLY A 26 -2.03 -6.12 21.60
CA GLY A 26 -2.57 -5.03 20.79
C GLY A 26 -2.83 -5.49 19.36
N GLN A 27 -4.08 -5.40 18.92
CA GLN A 27 -4.38 -5.46 17.50
C GLN A 27 -3.73 -4.24 16.87
N GLN A 28 -2.73 -4.47 16.04
CA GLN A 28 -2.16 -3.45 15.17
C GLN A 28 -3.26 -3.09 14.17
N GLN A 29 -4.06 -2.07 14.47
CA GLN A 29 -5.02 -1.52 13.53
C GLN A 29 -4.23 -0.92 12.36
N GLU A 30 -4.24 -1.61 11.23
CA GLU A 30 -3.74 -1.06 9.98
C GLU A 30 -4.59 0.18 9.66
N ALA A 31 -3.96 1.35 9.66
CA ALA A 31 -4.63 2.61 9.41
C ALA A 31 -5.07 2.66 7.93
N LYS A 32 -6.30 2.20 7.67
CA LYS A 32 -6.96 2.32 6.37
C LYS A 32 -7.57 3.72 6.27
N PRO A 33 -7.26 4.50 5.21
CA PRO A 33 -7.88 5.80 4.99
C PRO A 33 -9.39 5.67 4.82
N GLU A 34 -10.12 6.71 5.26
CA GLU A 34 -11.57 6.82 5.07
C GLU A 34 -11.88 6.77 3.56
N GLY A 35 -12.79 5.88 3.14
CA GLY A 35 -13.05 5.58 1.72
C GLY A 35 -12.22 4.45 1.10
N GLY A 36 -11.21 3.95 1.82
CA GLY A 36 -10.35 2.84 1.40
C GLY A 36 -9.25 3.23 0.42
N PHE A 37 -8.52 2.22 -0.04
CA PHE A 37 -7.40 2.42 -0.95
C PHE A 37 -7.87 2.49 -2.40
N THR A 38 -7.43 3.52 -3.11
CA THR A 38 -7.68 3.71 -4.54
C THR A 38 -6.61 3.03 -5.38
N LYS A 39 -6.80 3.03 -6.71
CA LYS A 39 -5.84 2.54 -7.70
C LYS A 39 -5.43 3.65 -8.68
N LYS A 40 -5.29 4.88 -8.17
CA LYS A 40 -4.87 6.05 -8.95
C LYS A 40 -3.36 6.01 -9.16
N LEU A 41 -2.94 5.77 -10.38
CA LEU A 41 -1.53 5.69 -10.79
C LEU A 41 -1.05 6.93 -11.54
N SER A 42 -1.95 7.77 -12.07
CA SER A 42 -1.57 8.97 -12.80
C SER A 42 -0.56 9.83 -12.04
N GLY A 43 0.42 10.37 -12.76
CA GLY A 43 1.47 11.23 -12.22
C GLY A 43 2.88 10.72 -12.54
N VAL A 44 3.87 11.38 -11.96
CA VAL A 44 5.28 11.06 -12.15
C VAL A 44 5.75 10.13 -11.04
N TRP A 45 6.46 9.08 -11.43
CA TRP A 45 7.06 8.06 -10.57
C TRP A 45 8.57 8.06 -10.78
N ASP A 46 9.34 7.92 -9.71
CA ASP A 46 10.78 7.69 -9.78
C ASP A 46 11.05 6.19 -9.79
N CYS A 47 11.64 5.67 -10.87
CA CYS A 47 11.96 4.26 -11.04
C CYS A 47 13.46 3.94 -10.94
N GLY A 48 14.25 4.82 -10.29
CA GLY A 48 15.69 4.62 -10.11
C GLY A 48 16.43 4.57 -11.44
N GLU A 49 17.12 3.45 -11.71
CA GLU A 49 17.93 3.27 -12.93
C GLU A 49 17.10 3.25 -14.22
N PHE A 50 15.79 2.98 -14.13
CA PHE A 50 14.87 3.02 -15.28
C PHE A 50 14.39 4.46 -15.60
N GLY A 51 14.77 5.45 -14.78
CA GLY A 51 14.41 6.86 -14.95
C GLY A 51 13.03 7.22 -14.39
N LYS A 52 12.54 8.41 -14.74
CA LYS A 52 11.19 8.83 -14.34
C LYS A 52 10.16 8.23 -15.27
N LEU A 53 9.04 7.76 -14.71
CA LEU A 53 7.90 7.23 -15.43
C LEU A 53 6.69 8.15 -15.21
N THR A 54 6.19 8.75 -16.29
CA THR A 54 4.97 9.57 -16.25
C THR A 54 3.78 8.75 -16.71
N LEU A 55 2.82 8.51 -15.83
CA LEU A 55 1.61 7.71 -16.09
C LEU A 55 0.37 8.58 -16.32
N GLN A 56 -0.46 8.15 -17.27
CA GLN A 56 -1.80 8.68 -17.53
C GLN A 56 -2.82 7.53 -17.45
N GLN A 57 -3.87 7.71 -16.65
CA GLN A 57 -4.88 6.68 -16.40
C GLN A 57 -6.27 7.14 -16.87
N ASN A 58 -6.97 6.25 -17.57
CA ASN A 58 -8.39 6.37 -17.90
C ASN A 58 -9.11 5.08 -17.45
N GLY A 59 -9.80 5.15 -16.31
CA GLY A 59 -10.41 3.97 -15.69
C GLY A 59 -9.36 2.94 -15.31
N ILE A 60 -9.47 1.74 -15.87
CA ILE A 60 -8.49 0.66 -15.67
C ILE A 60 -7.32 0.70 -16.66
N SER A 61 -7.41 1.50 -17.72
CA SER A 61 -6.36 1.60 -18.74
C SER A 61 -5.33 2.64 -18.34
N VAL A 62 -4.04 2.30 -18.47
CA VAL A 62 -2.93 3.18 -18.11
C VAL A 62 -1.90 3.17 -19.23
N THR A 63 -1.42 4.36 -19.60
CA THR A 63 -0.27 4.56 -20.48
C THR A 63 0.84 5.28 -19.73
N GLY A 64 2.08 5.14 -20.21
CA GLY A 64 3.23 5.78 -19.60
C GLY A 64 4.37 6.03 -20.58
N ILE A 65 5.19 7.02 -20.24
CA ILE A 65 6.45 7.34 -20.92
C ILE A 65 7.53 7.38 -19.84
N TYR A 66 8.69 6.77 -20.10
CA TYR A 66 9.85 6.89 -19.24
C TYR A 66 11.06 7.47 -19.98
N ASP A 67 11.90 8.20 -19.24
CA ASP A 67 12.95 9.06 -19.82
C ASP A 67 14.02 8.29 -20.59
N SER A 68 14.28 7.03 -20.23
CA SER A 68 15.31 6.19 -20.86
C SER A 68 14.86 5.65 -22.21
N ASN A 69 15.76 5.64 -23.20
CA ASN A 69 15.61 4.97 -24.51
C ASN A 69 14.34 5.30 -25.32
N GLY A 70 13.70 6.46 -25.06
CA GLY A 70 12.41 6.79 -25.66
C GLY A 70 11.33 5.77 -25.28
N GLY A 71 11.36 5.34 -24.02
CA GLY A 71 10.56 4.26 -23.48
C GLY A 71 9.10 4.62 -23.26
N SER A 72 8.22 3.65 -23.54
CA SER A 72 6.79 3.78 -23.29
C SER A 72 6.20 2.48 -22.80
N LEU A 73 5.09 2.58 -22.08
CA LEU A 73 4.33 1.42 -21.63
C LEU A 73 2.83 1.65 -21.73
N ARG A 74 2.08 0.55 -21.85
CA ARG A 74 0.62 0.56 -21.75
C ARG A 74 0.14 -0.74 -21.11
N GLY A 75 -0.93 -0.65 -20.35
CA GLY A 75 -1.49 -1.81 -19.68
C GLY A 75 -2.82 -1.53 -19.01
N THR A 76 -3.26 -2.48 -18.21
CA THR A 76 -4.50 -2.38 -17.44
C THR A 76 -4.28 -2.75 -15.98
N ILE A 77 -5.14 -2.20 -15.12
CA ILE A 77 -5.18 -2.52 -13.70
C ILE A 77 -6.22 -3.62 -13.47
N ASN A 78 -5.77 -4.76 -12.94
CA ASN A 78 -6.63 -5.85 -12.47
C ASN A 78 -6.26 -6.20 -11.03
N GLY A 79 -7.21 -6.07 -10.08
CA GLY A 79 -6.88 -6.21 -8.66
C GLY A 79 -5.80 -5.19 -8.26
N ASN A 80 -4.73 -5.66 -7.62
CA ASN A 80 -3.57 -4.83 -7.25
C ASN A 80 -2.41 -4.94 -8.25
N ILE A 81 -2.67 -5.45 -9.46
CA ILE A 81 -1.65 -5.60 -10.49
C ILE A 81 -1.93 -4.61 -11.61
N PHE A 82 -0.90 -3.85 -11.98
CA PHE A 82 -0.84 -3.09 -13.22
C PHE A 82 0.10 -3.82 -14.17
N SER A 83 -0.42 -4.37 -15.26
CA SER A 83 0.36 -5.21 -16.18
C SER A 83 0.10 -4.83 -17.63
N GLY A 84 1.08 -5.07 -18.48
CA GLY A 84 0.96 -4.80 -19.90
C GLY A 84 2.27 -4.98 -20.64
N VAL A 85 2.50 -4.11 -21.62
CA VAL A 85 3.69 -4.14 -22.47
C VAL A 85 4.46 -2.82 -22.41
N TRP A 86 5.77 -2.93 -22.53
CA TRP A 86 6.70 -1.82 -22.67
C TRP A 86 7.44 -1.92 -24.01
N SER A 87 7.93 -0.78 -24.50
CA SER A 87 8.74 -0.70 -25.71
C SER A 87 9.68 0.50 -25.69
N GLU A 88 10.87 0.33 -26.25
CA GLU A 88 11.91 1.35 -26.38
C GLU A 88 12.19 1.63 -27.84
N SER A 89 11.99 2.88 -28.26
CA SER A 89 12.14 3.26 -29.66
C SER A 89 13.60 3.38 -30.10
N VAL A 90 14.52 3.67 -29.18
CA VAL A 90 15.95 3.85 -29.49
C VAL A 90 16.67 2.51 -29.67
N THR A 91 16.38 1.53 -28.82
CA THR A 91 16.97 0.18 -28.84
C THR A 91 16.14 -0.82 -29.64
N ASN A 92 14.89 -0.47 -29.96
CA ASN A 92 13.88 -1.36 -30.55
C ASN A 92 13.55 -2.57 -29.66
N ASP A 93 13.79 -2.45 -28.36
CA ASP A 93 13.43 -3.46 -27.37
C ASP A 93 11.96 -3.37 -26.98
N SER A 94 11.39 -4.51 -26.56
CA SER A 94 10.03 -4.57 -26.04
C SER A 94 9.83 -5.78 -25.15
N GLY A 95 8.75 -5.76 -24.38
CA GLY A 95 8.32 -6.94 -23.64
C GLY A 95 7.13 -6.69 -22.73
N ALA A 96 6.95 -7.58 -21.76
CA ALA A 96 5.87 -7.49 -20.79
C ALA A 96 6.37 -6.93 -19.46
N PHE A 97 5.46 -6.34 -18.69
CA PHE A 97 5.70 -5.93 -17.30
C PHE A 97 4.51 -6.29 -16.40
N GLU A 98 4.79 -6.44 -15.11
CA GLU A 98 3.80 -6.48 -14.04
C GLU A 98 4.31 -5.64 -12.87
N PHE A 99 3.49 -4.69 -12.41
CA PHE A 99 3.69 -3.95 -11.18
C PHE A 99 2.65 -4.36 -10.14
N GLU A 100 3.12 -4.73 -8.96
CA GLU A 100 2.27 -4.82 -7.77
C GLU A 100 2.14 -3.44 -7.12
N LEU A 101 0.90 -3.00 -6.92
CA LEU A 101 0.56 -1.74 -6.28
C LEU A 101 0.67 -1.89 -4.76
N ALA A 102 1.50 -1.05 -4.14
CA ALA A 102 1.73 -1.07 -2.70
C ALA A 102 1.62 0.32 -2.05
N ILE A 103 1.18 0.31 -0.79
CA ILE A 103 1.05 1.50 0.06
C ILE A 103 1.98 1.31 1.24
N LYS A 104 3.10 2.05 1.27
CA LYS A 104 4.12 1.95 2.33
C LYS A 104 4.18 3.20 3.22
N ARG A 105 3.30 4.16 2.99
CA ARG A 105 3.09 5.37 3.81
C ARG A 105 1.61 5.72 3.81
N MET A 106 1.18 6.51 4.80
CA MET A 106 -0.23 6.92 4.95
C MET A 106 -0.72 7.67 3.70
N SER A 107 -1.47 6.98 2.84
CA SER A 107 -1.96 7.49 1.56
C SER A 107 -3.20 6.72 1.13
N PRO A 108 -4.20 7.38 0.52
CA PRO A 108 -5.29 6.69 -0.15
C PRO A 108 -4.86 6.03 -1.48
N ASP A 109 -3.79 6.51 -2.10
CA ASP A 109 -3.30 6.04 -3.40
C ASP A 109 -2.03 5.19 -3.25
N PRO A 110 -1.71 4.30 -4.21
CA PRO A 110 -0.44 3.58 -4.25
C PRO A 110 0.75 4.54 -4.18
N THR A 111 1.76 4.14 -3.43
CA THR A 111 3.01 4.92 -3.23
C THR A 111 4.22 4.20 -3.79
N HIS A 112 4.07 2.91 -4.06
CA HIS A 112 5.10 2.04 -4.59
C HIS A 112 4.50 1.15 -5.68
N LEU A 113 5.29 0.94 -6.73
CA LEU A 113 5.09 -0.08 -7.75
C LEU A 113 6.26 -1.05 -7.62
N ASN A 114 6.01 -2.29 -7.22
CA ASN A 114 7.05 -3.32 -7.21
C ASN A 114 6.97 -4.10 -8.52
N GLY A 115 7.98 -3.98 -9.39
CA GLY A 115 7.87 -4.44 -10.77
C GLY A 115 8.79 -5.58 -11.14
N LYS A 116 8.29 -6.38 -12.07
CA LYS A 116 9.03 -7.35 -12.87
C LYS A 116 8.72 -7.12 -14.35
N TRP A 117 9.65 -7.53 -15.20
CA TRP A 117 9.57 -7.33 -16.64
C TRP A 117 10.30 -8.43 -17.39
N ASN A 118 10.02 -8.60 -18.67
CA ASN A 118 10.79 -9.48 -19.54
C ASN A 118 10.97 -8.82 -20.91
N HIS A 119 11.85 -9.40 -21.74
CA HIS A 119 11.88 -9.11 -23.17
C HIS A 119 10.95 -10.06 -23.93
N THR A 120 10.32 -9.57 -24.99
CA THR A 120 9.47 -10.35 -25.91
C THR A 120 10.19 -11.60 -26.44
N GLU A 121 11.49 -11.47 -26.72
CA GLU A 121 12.32 -12.48 -27.37
C GLU A 121 12.57 -13.70 -26.48
N ASN A 122 13.01 -13.48 -25.24
CA ASN A 122 13.44 -14.55 -24.33
C ASN A 122 12.41 -14.88 -23.23
N ARG A 123 11.42 -14.00 -23.00
CA ARG A 123 10.33 -14.13 -22.02
C ARG A 123 10.78 -14.48 -20.60
N THR A 124 12.04 -14.22 -20.28
CA THR A 124 12.60 -14.49 -18.96
C THR A 124 12.32 -13.31 -18.06
N TRP A 125 11.56 -13.54 -16.98
CA TRP A 125 11.21 -12.49 -16.04
C TRP A 125 12.42 -12.04 -15.22
N GLN A 126 12.68 -10.74 -15.26
CA GLN A 126 13.59 -10.01 -14.41
C GLN A 126 12.80 -9.22 -13.38
N SER A 127 13.43 -8.93 -12.24
CA SER A 127 12.84 -8.14 -11.16
C SER A 127 13.61 -6.84 -10.97
N GLY A 128 13.08 -5.91 -10.19
CA GLY A 128 13.80 -4.71 -9.77
C GLY A 128 13.39 -3.43 -10.48
N TRP A 129 12.45 -3.49 -11.42
CA TRP A 129 11.79 -2.28 -11.93
C TRP A 129 10.82 -1.76 -10.86
N ASN A 130 11.35 -1.10 -9.85
CA ASN A 130 10.57 -0.58 -8.75
C ASN A 130 10.42 0.92 -8.90
N CYS A 131 9.22 1.44 -8.65
CA CYS A 131 8.96 2.87 -8.72
C CYS A 131 8.32 3.41 -7.44
N VAL A 132 8.62 4.66 -7.10
CA VAL A 132 8.10 5.37 -5.92
C VAL A 132 7.50 6.72 -6.28
N LYS A 133 6.51 7.14 -5.50
CA LYS A 133 5.81 8.42 -5.64
C LYS A 133 5.45 9.00 -4.27
#